data_AF-A0A1E4ZSM1-F1
#
_entry.id   AF-A0A1E4ZSM1-F1
#
_cell.length_a   1.000
_cell.length_b   1.000
_cell.length_c   1.000
_cell.angle_alpha   90.00
_cell.angle_beta   90.00
_cell.angle_gamma   90.00
#
_symmetry.space_group_name_H-M   'P 1'
#
loop_
_entity.id
_entity.type
_entity.pdbx_description
1 polymer ?
#
loop_
_entity_poly.entity_id
_entity_poly.type
_entity_poly.pdbx_seq_one_letter_code
_entity_poly.pdbx_strand_id
1 'polypeptide(L)'
;MSVRTYTVPAIIALFSVIIIWLSLNLDKSPPMIVGDSMQPRVFPIFLMVLNLILTALLALQYRRTPPDRQSGERIATWGTIVLMIPFYFLATYVDLFIAIAIVIFAMSLLWGEKRWSIALLTAIVTPTALFLLFDTVLRIRFPRGLFTNWWYS
;
A
#
# COMPACT_ATOMS: atom_id res chain seq x y z
N MET A 1 18.64 -16.34 -18.56
CA MET A 1 17.33 -15.82 -18.10
C MET A 1 17.40 -14.88 -16.88
N SER A 2 18.58 -14.39 -16.46
CA SER A 2 18.74 -13.55 -15.24
C SER A 2 18.41 -12.06 -15.44
N VAL A 3 18.71 -11.49 -16.61
CA VAL A 3 18.65 -10.02 -16.84
C VAL A 3 17.21 -9.47 -16.82
N ARG A 4 16.26 -10.25 -17.34
CA ARG A 4 14.84 -9.84 -17.43
C ARG A 4 14.21 -9.59 -16.06
N THR A 5 14.70 -10.25 -15.02
CA THR A 5 14.00 -10.13 -13.73
C THR A 5 14.52 -9.06 -12.81
N TYR A 6 15.77 -8.67 -12.96
CA TYR A 6 16.27 -7.45 -12.33
C TYR A 6 15.83 -6.18 -13.08
N THR A 7 15.21 -6.31 -14.25
CA THR A 7 14.68 -5.17 -15.01
C THR A 7 13.57 -4.45 -14.23
N VAL A 8 12.64 -5.20 -13.60
CA VAL A 8 11.53 -4.61 -12.85
C VAL A 8 12.02 -3.85 -11.60
N PRO A 9 12.86 -4.43 -10.71
CA PRO A 9 13.46 -3.69 -9.61
C PRO A 9 14.28 -2.47 -10.06
N ALA A 10 15.03 -2.59 -11.16
CA ALA A 10 15.84 -1.48 -11.67
C ALA A 10 14.98 -0.30 -12.15
N ILE A 11 13.88 -0.57 -12.85
CA ILE A 11 12.94 0.48 -13.28
C ILE A 11 12.28 1.16 -12.07
N ILE A 12 11.86 0.37 -11.07
CA ILE A 12 11.24 0.91 -9.85
C ILE A 12 12.24 1.77 -9.07
N ALA A 13 13.49 1.34 -8.95
CA ALA A 13 14.54 2.11 -8.30
C ALA A 13 14.82 3.41 -9.05
N LEU A 14 14.95 3.38 -10.38
CA LEU A 14 15.15 4.57 -11.20
C LEU A 14 14.00 5.56 -11.05
N PHE A 15 12.76 5.09 -11.14
CA PHE A 15 11.56 5.90 -10.93
C PHE A 15 11.56 6.54 -9.54
N SER A 16 11.92 5.78 -8.51
CA SER A 16 11.98 6.29 -7.14
C SER A 16 13.00 7.41 -6.98
N VAL A 17 14.19 7.27 -7.59
CA VAL A 17 15.23 8.31 -7.58
C VAL A 17 14.77 9.56 -8.33
N ILE A 18 14.11 9.42 -9.48
CA ILE A 18 13.56 10.55 -10.24
C ILE A 18 12.54 11.32 -9.39
N ILE A 19 11.63 10.62 -8.72
CA ILE A 19 10.61 11.26 -7.88
C ILE A 19 11.25 11.96 -6.67
N ILE A 20 12.27 11.37 -6.05
CA ILE A 20 13.01 12.04 -4.96
C ILE A 20 13.64 13.32 -5.50
N TRP A 21 14.29 13.26 -6.66
CA TRP A 21 14.92 14.44 -7.27
C TRP A 21 13.91 15.54 -7.61
N LEU A 22 12.76 15.18 -8.22
CA LEU A 22 11.67 16.12 -8.48
C LEU A 22 11.09 16.70 -7.19
N SER A 23 10.94 15.89 -6.15
CA SER A 23 10.40 16.33 -4.86
C SER A 23 11.32 17.31 -4.15
N LEU A 24 12.64 17.16 -4.28
CA LEU A 24 13.62 18.11 -3.78
C LEU A 24 13.53 19.49 -4.46
N ASN A 25 12.93 19.57 -5.66
CA ASN A 25 12.68 20.81 -6.38
C ASN A 25 11.29 21.42 -6.09
N LEU A 26 10.39 20.74 -5.37
CA LEU A 26 9.07 21.28 -5.02
C LEU A 26 9.20 22.42 -4.00
N ASP A 27 8.63 23.59 -4.29
CA ASP A 27 8.67 24.75 -3.41
C ASP A 27 8.19 24.42 -1.99
N LYS A 28 8.90 24.97 -0.99
CA LYS A 28 8.48 24.86 0.42
C LYS A 28 7.21 25.68 0.60
N SER A 29 6.07 25.01 0.69
CA SER A 29 4.82 25.68 1.04
C SER A 29 4.99 26.32 2.44
N PRO A 30 4.55 27.58 2.65
CA PRO A 30 4.74 28.29 3.91
C PRO A 30 4.24 27.45 5.10
N PRO A 31 5.00 27.36 6.21
CA PRO A 31 4.67 26.53 7.37
C PRO A 31 3.39 26.95 8.11
N MET A 32 2.68 27.97 7.63
CA MET A 32 1.49 28.56 8.26
C MET A 32 0.16 27.95 7.78
N ILE A 33 0.14 27.12 6.72
CA ILE A 33 -1.07 26.44 6.20
C ILE A 33 -1.02 24.91 6.40
N VAL A 34 0.19 24.37 6.57
CA VAL A 34 0.42 22.97 6.92
C VAL A 34 0.60 22.97 8.44
N GLY A 35 -0.45 22.68 9.20
CA GLY A 35 -0.29 22.37 10.63
C GLY A 35 0.68 21.19 10.81
N ASP A 36 0.74 20.62 12.02
CA ASP A 36 1.59 19.49 12.42
C ASP A 36 1.75 18.31 11.41
N SER A 37 0.94 18.21 10.37
CA SER A 37 1.07 17.35 9.18
C SER A 37 2.40 17.48 8.39
N MET A 38 2.80 16.38 7.77
CA MET A 38 4.03 16.28 6.99
C MET A 38 3.98 17.15 5.71
N GLN A 39 5.03 17.94 5.45
CA GLN A 39 5.09 18.85 4.30
C GLN A 39 4.89 18.09 2.96
N PRO A 40 4.24 18.69 1.94
CA PRO A 40 3.99 18.05 0.64
C PRO A 40 5.24 17.50 -0.05
N ARG A 41 6.42 18.07 0.24
CA ARG A 41 7.73 17.60 -0.24
C ARG A 41 8.18 16.30 0.43
N VAL A 42 7.96 16.16 1.73
CA VAL A 42 8.51 15.06 2.53
C VAL A 42 7.74 13.77 2.25
N PHE A 43 6.45 13.88 1.92
CA PHE A 43 5.58 12.73 1.64
C PHE A 43 6.05 11.86 0.47
N PRO A 44 6.26 12.39 -0.75
CA PRO A 44 6.82 11.61 -1.85
C PRO A 44 8.19 11.01 -1.52
N ILE A 45 9.07 11.76 -0.85
CA ILE A 45 10.41 11.28 -0.49
C ILE A 45 10.32 10.05 0.42
N PHE A 46 9.49 10.12 1.47
CA PHE A 46 9.29 9.01 2.40
C PHE A 46 8.78 7.75 1.67
N LEU A 47 7.76 7.89 0.83
CA LEU A 47 7.21 6.77 0.06
C LEU A 47 8.25 6.16 -0.88
N MET A 48 9.08 6.98 -1.54
CA MET A 48 10.11 6.50 -2.45
C MET A 48 11.26 5.79 -1.71
N VAL A 49 11.65 6.27 -0.52
CA VAL A 49 12.63 5.57 0.31
C VAL A 49 12.10 4.20 0.76
N LEU A 50 10.84 4.15 1.23
CA LEU A 50 10.19 2.88 1.55
C LEU A 50 10.15 1.93 0.34
N ASN A 51 9.79 2.46 -0.83
CA ASN A 51 9.74 1.71 -2.08
C ASN A 51 11.12 1.16 -2.48
N LEU A 52 12.19 1.94 -2.31
CA LEU A 52 13.57 1.49 -2.55
C LEU A 52 13.96 0.34 -1.62
N ILE A 53 13.61 0.43 -0.32
CA ILE A 53 13.86 -0.65 0.65
C ILE A 53 13.13 -1.92 0.22
N LEU A 54 11.83 -1.82 -0.10
CA LEU A 54 11.02 -2.96 -0.55
C LEU A 54 11.56 -3.56 -1.86
N THR A 55 11.99 -2.71 -2.79
CA THR A 55 12.57 -3.12 -4.07
C THR A 55 13.89 -3.87 -3.85
N ALA A 56 14.73 -3.41 -2.91
CA ALA A 56 15.96 -4.11 -2.56
C ALA A 56 15.68 -5.47 -1.90
N LEU A 57 14.70 -5.54 -0.99
CA LEU A 57 14.25 -6.80 -0.40
C LEU A 57 13.69 -7.75 -1.46
N LEU A 58 12.91 -7.26 -2.42
CA LEU A 58 12.39 -8.04 -3.52
C LEU A 58 13.52 -8.60 -4.40
N ALA A 59 14.51 -7.77 -4.75
CA ALA A 59 15.68 -8.21 -5.50
C ALA A 59 16.48 -9.27 -4.75
N LEU A 60 16.60 -9.14 -3.41
CA LEU A 60 17.24 -10.15 -2.56
C LEU A 60 16.43 -11.45 -2.50
N GLN A 61 15.11 -11.36 -2.38
CA GLN A 61 14.20 -12.50 -2.39
C GLN A 61 14.28 -13.24 -3.72
N TYR A 62 14.29 -12.51 -4.84
CA TYR A 62 14.44 -13.07 -6.18
C TYR A 62 15.72 -13.89 -6.34
N ARG A 63 16.81 -13.43 -5.72
CA ARG A 63 18.10 -14.15 -5.73
C ARG A 63 18.03 -15.46 -4.95
N ARG A 64 17.22 -15.55 -3.89
CA ARG A 64 17.09 -16.75 -3.05
C ARG A 64 16.01 -17.72 -3.52
N THR A 65 14.94 -17.22 -4.11
CA THR A 65 13.80 -18.02 -4.57
C THR A 65 13.39 -17.52 -5.94
N PRO A 66 13.84 -18.17 -7.04
CA PRO A 66 13.39 -17.80 -8.37
C PRO A 66 11.88 -18.06 -8.46
N PRO A 67 11.08 -17.11 -8.98
CA PRO A 67 9.64 -17.25 -8.99
C PRO A 67 9.21 -18.32 -9.96
N ASP A 68 8.32 -19.17 -9.48
CA ASP A 68 7.58 -20.09 -10.34
C ASP A 68 6.68 -19.31 -11.29
N ARG A 69 6.51 -19.87 -12.49
CA ARG A 69 5.52 -19.38 -13.45
C ARG A 69 4.13 -19.57 -12.85
N GLN A 70 3.58 -18.49 -12.31
CA GLN A 70 2.19 -18.47 -11.88
C GLN A 70 1.31 -18.69 -13.11
N SER A 71 0.64 -19.85 -13.17
CA SER A 71 -0.40 -20.12 -14.14
C SER A 71 -1.52 -19.11 -13.90
N GLY A 72 -1.90 -18.36 -14.92
CA GLY A 72 -2.91 -17.30 -14.79
C GLY A 72 -4.21 -17.84 -14.21
N GLU A 73 -4.43 -17.60 -12.91
CA GLU A 73 -5.69 -17.90 -12.25
C GLU A 73 -6.72 -16.87 -12.69
N ARG A 74 -7.31 -17.14 -13.86
CA ARG A 74 -8.35 -16.32 -14.48
C ARG A 74 -9.49 -16.07 -13.49
N ILE A 75 -9.82 -17.03 -12.65
CA ILE A 75 -10.89 -16.91 -11.63
C ILE A 75 -10.51 -15.88 -10.56
N ALA A 76 -9.30 -15.96 -9.99
CA ALA A 76 -8.82 -15.00 -9.01
C ALA A 76 -8.78 -13.57 -9.57
N THR A 77 -8.33 -13.42 -10.82
CA THR A 77 -8.25 -12.12 -11.50
C THR A 77 -9.62 -11.48 -11.74
N TRP A 78 -10.62 -12.26 -12.15
CA TRP A 78 -11.98 -11.73 -12.33
C TRP A 78 -12.68 -11.48 -10.99
N GLY A 79 -12.41 -12.33 -9.98
CA GLY A 79 -12.91 -12.15 -8.63
C GLY A 79 -12.46 -10.84 -7.99
N THR A 80 -11.19 -10.46 -8.17
CA THR A 80 -10.68 -9.19 -7.64
C THR A 80 -11.28 -7.96 -8.33
N ILE A 81 -11.57 -8.05 -9.62
CA ILE A 81 -12.29 -6.98 -10.35
C ILE A 81 -13.70 -6.81 -9.79
N VAL A 82 -14.44 -7.90 -9.59
CA VAL A 82 -15.80 -7.84 -9.02
C VAL A 82 -15.77 -7.28 -7.60
N LEU A 83 -14.74 -7.60 -6.82
CA LEU A 83 -14.57 -7.14 -5.44
C LEU A 83 -14.36 -5.61 -5.32
N MET A 84 -13.99 -4.92 -6.40
CA MET A 84 -13.93 -3.44 -6.40
C MET A 84 -15.31 -2.78 -6.24
N ILE A 85 -16.38 -3.45 -6.66
CA ILE A 85 -17.75 -2.91 -6.53
C ILE A 85 -18.13 -2.78 -5.05
N PRO A 86 -18.14 -3.85 -4.22
CA PRO A 86 -18.45 -3.73 -2.81
C PRO A 86 -17.41 -2.87 -2.06
N PHE A 87 -16.14 -2.88 -2.48
CA PHE A 87 -15.13 -1.97 -1.92
C PHE A 87 -15.56 -0.50 -2.03
N TYR A 88 -15.99 -0.06 -3.22
CA TYR A 88 -16.42 1.31 -3.45
C TYR A 88 -17.60 1.70 -2.53
N PHE A 89 -18.60 0.82 -2.39
CA PHE A 89 -19.72 1.05 -1.49
C PHE A 89 -19.29 1.11 -0.02
N LEU A 90 -18.48 0.16 0.46
CA LEU A 90 -18.01 0.13 1.84
C LEU A 90 -17.12 1.34 2.18
N ALA A 91 -16.22 1.72 1.26
CA ALA A 91 -15.34 2.86 1.44
C ALA A 91 -16.09 4.19 1.46
N THR A 92 -17.19 4.30 0.69
CA THR A 92 -17.99 5.53 0.59
C THR A 92 -18.99 5.67 1.74
N TYR A 93 -19.67 4.58 2.13
CA TYR A 93 -20.79 4.64 3.07
C TYR A 93 -20.47 4.20 4.51
N VAL A 94 -19.40 3.44 4.72
CA VAL A 94 -19.10 2.84 6.04
C VAL A 94 -17.86 3.45 6.64
N ASP A 95 -16.69 3.03 6.15
CA ASP A 95 -15.38 3.48 6.61
C ASP A 95 -14.32 2.88 5.66
N LEU A 96 -13.37 3.70 5.23
CA LEU A 96 -12.27 3.26 4.38
C LEU A 96 -11.45 2.14 5.06
N PHE A 97 -11.26 2.21 6.37
CA PHE A 97 -10.48 1.23 7.11
C PHE A 97 -11.16 -0.15 7.15
N ILE A 98 -12.46 -0.16 7.45
CA ILE A 98 -13.28 -1.39 7.43
C ILE A 98 -13.33 -1.97 6.01
N ALA A 99 -13.49 -1.11 5.00
CA ALA A 99 -13.52 -1.52 3.60
C ALA A 99 -12.22 -2.25 3.19
N ILE A 100 -11.06 -1.68 3.52
CA ILE A 100 -9.76 -2.28 3.18
C ILE A 100 -9.57 -3.61 3.91
N ALA A 101 -9.92 -3.71 5.20
CA ALA A 101 -9.82 -4.95 5.96
C ALA A 101 -10.67 -6.08 5.35
N ILE A 102 -11.94 -5.78 5.02
CA ILE A 102 -12.86 -6.75 4.40
C ILE A 102 -12.35 -7.17 3.01
N VAL A 103 -11.84 -6.24 2.21
CA VAL A 103 -11.34 -6.53 0.87
C VAL A 103 -10.06 -7.35 0.91
N ILE A 104 -9.11 -7.05 1.79
CA ILE A 104 -7.88 -7.86 1.94
C ILE A 104 -8.25 -9.29 2.35
N PHE A 105 -9.20 -9.44 3.28
CA PHE A 105 -9.68 -10.75 3.68
C PHE A 105 -10.35 -11.51 2.52
N ALA A 106 -11.24 -10.85 1.78
CA ALA A 106 -11.91 -11.44 0.63
C ALA A 106 -10.95 -11.77 -0.52
N MET A 107 -9.92 -10.94 -0.76
CA MET A 107 -8.86 -11.23 -1.74
C MET A 107 -8.05 -12.46 -1.35
N SER A 108 -7.63 -12.57 -0.09
CA SER A 108 -6.89 -13.75 0.41
C SER A 108 -7.73 -15.04 0.26
N LEU A 109 -9.05 -14.94 0.48
CA LEU A 109 -9.97 -16.06 0.26
C LEU A 109 -10.13 -16.42 -1.23
N LEU A 110 -10.26 -15.41 -2.10
CA LEU A 110 -10.36 -15.59 -3.56
C LEU A 110 -9.09 -16.17 -4.19
N TRP A 111 -7.93 -15.92 -3.58
CA TRP A 111 -6.63 -16.47 -3.99
C TRP A 111 -6.35 -17.87 -3.43
N GLY A 112 -7.35 -18.53 -2.82
CA GLY A 112 -7.26 -19.95 -2.44
C GLY A 112 -6.37 -20.23 -1.23
N GLU A 113 -6.10 -19.22 -0.40
CA GLU A 113 -5.26 -19.37 0.78
C GLU A 113 -5.97 -20.24 1.83
N LYS A 114 -5.67 -21.54 1.87
CA LYS A 114 -6.30 -22.53 2.78
C LYS A 114 -6.10 -22.24 4.28
N ARG A 115 -5.25 -21.26 4.63
CA ARG A 115 -4.91 -20.90 6.01
C ARG A 115 -5.67 -19.64 6.44
N TRP A 116 -6.93 -19.84 6.84
CA TRP A 116 -7.85 -18.80 7.29
C TRP A 116 -7.24 -17.88 8.37
N SER A 117 -6.39 -18.42 9.24
CA SER A 117 -5.71 -17.65 10.29
C SER A 117 -4.69 -16.64 9.73
N ILE A 118 -3.98 -16.99 8.65
CA ILE A 118 -2.99 -16.09 8.03
C ILE A 118 -3.72 -15.01 7.22
N ALA A 119 -4.78 -15.38 6.51
CA ALA A 119 -5.67 -14.46 5.82
C ALA A 119 -6.23 -13.40 6.78
N LEU A 120 -6.76 -13.84 7.93
CA LEU A 120 -7.32 -12.95 8.95
C LEU A 120 -6.25 -12.06 9.59
N LEU A 121 -5.09 -12.62 9.93
CA LEU A 121 -3.98 -11.84 10.50
C LEU A 121 -3.49 -10.77 9.52
N THR A 122 -3.37 -11.10 8.24
CA THR A 122 -2.97 -10.16 7.18
C THR A 122 -4.03 -9.08 6.98
N ALA A 123 -5.30 -9.45 6.97
CA ALA A 123 -6.42 -8.52 6.86
C ALA A 123 -6.55 -7.53 8.03
N ILE A 124 -5.96 -7.83 9.19
CA ILE A 124 -5.94 -6.93 10.35
C ILE A 124 -4.62 -6.17 10.42
N VAL A 125 -3.49 -6.87 10.37
CA VAL A 125 -2.15 -6.30 10.54
C VAL A 125 -1.81 -5.32 9.43
N THR A 126 -2.09 -5.66 8.17
CA THR A 126 -1.75 -4.80 7.03
C THR A 126 -2.46 -3.45 7.09
N PRO A 127 -3.81 -3.37 7.19
CA PRO A 127 -4.48 -2.08 7.29
C PRO A 127 -4.14 -1.36 8.60
N THR A 128 -3.95 -2.06 9.74
CA THR A 128 -3.55 -1.42 11.00
C THR A 128 -2.15 -0.79 10.92
N ALA A 129 -1.17 -1.49 10.36
CA ALA A 129 0.18 -0.97 10.15
C ALA A 129 0.16 0.22 9.18
N LEU A 130 -0.65 0.15 8.12
CA LEU A 130 -0.87 1.25 7.20
C LEU A 130 -1.46 2.45 7.94
N PHE A 131 -2.52 2.24 8.72
CA PHE A 131 -3.14 3.31 9.50
C PHE A 131 -2.17 3.97 10.47
N LEU A 132 -1.42 3.19 11.27
CA LEU A 132 -0.43 3.73 12.20
C LEU A 132 0.68 4.50 11.49
N LEU A 133 1.13 4.02 10.33
CA LEU A 133 2.15 4.70 9.53
C LEU A 133 1.61 6.03 9.00
N PHE A 134 0.40 6.06 8.46
CA PHE A 134 -0.19 7.29 7.92
C PHE A 134 -0.65 8.29 8.99
N ASP A 135 -1.15 7.81 10.13
CA ASP A 135 -1.57 8.65 11.25
C ASP A 135 -0.36 9.14 12.08
N THR A 136 0.49 8.22 12.55
CA THR A 136 1.62 8.57 13.44
C THR A 136 2.78 9.19 12.68
N VAL A 137 3.18 8.61 11.54
CA VAL A 137 4.39 9.03 10.81
C VAL A 137 4.08 10.13 9.82
N LEU A 138 2.95 10.01 9.08
CA LEU A 138 2.61 10.97 8.02
C LEU A 138 1.65 12.07 8.48
N ARG A 139 0.97 11.90 9.62
CA ARG A 139 -0.03 12.83 10.17
C ARG A 139 -1.08 13.23 9.12
N ILE A 140 -1.42 12.29 8.23
CA ILE A 140 -2.47 12.45 7.22
C ILE A 140 -3.78 12.00 7.84
N ARG A 141 -4.75 12.92 7.91
CA ARG A 141 -6.09 12.57 8.39
C ARG A 141 -6.78 11.70 7.34
N PHE A 142 -7.09 10.46 7.72
CA PHE A 142 -7.96 9.61 6.91
C PHE A 142 -9.38 10.18 6.85
N PRO A 143 -10.14 9.90 5.77
CA PRO A 143 -11.55 10.26 5.66
C PRO A 143 -12.32 9.75 6.89
N ARG A 144 -13.17 10.60 7.46
CA ARG A 144 -13.96 10.22 8.65
C ARG A 144 -14.98 9.14 8.30
N GLY A 145 -14.87 8.00 8.96
CA GLY A 145 -15.88 6.94 9.00
C GLY A 145 -16.25 6.55 10.44
N LEU A 146 -16.94 5.42 10.61
CA LEU A 146 -17.43 4.95 11.92
C LEU A 146 -16.34 4.84 12.99
N PHE A 147 -15.14 4.35 12.65
CA PHE A 147 -14.03 4.23 13.61
C PHE A 147 -13.30 5.56 13.82
N THR A 148 -13.15 6.36 12.77
CA THR A 148 -12.48 7.66 12.86
C THR A 148 -13.29 8.66 13.68
N ASN A 149 -14.63 8.57 13.68
CA ASN A 149 -15.49 9.41 14.53
C ASN A 149 -15.29 9.14 16.02
N TRP A 150 -15.03 7.88 16.42
CA TRP A 150 -14.74 7.53 17.81
C TRP A 150 -13.37 8.02 18.28
N TRP A 151 -12.38 8.09 17.39
CA TRP A 151 -11.01 8.54 17.72
C TRP A 151 -10.85 10.08 17.73
N TYR A 152 -11.70 10.80 17.00
CA TYR A 152 -11.68 12.27 16.92
C TYR A 152 -12.72 12.97 17.80
N SER A 153 -13.41 12.23 18.69
CA SER A 153 -14.33 12.80 19.68
C SER A 153 -13.60 13.26 20.94
#